data_AF-A0A1A6C6S0-F1
#
_entry.id   AF-A0A1A6C6S0-F1
#
_cell.length_a   1.000
_cell.length_b   1.000
_cell.length_c   1.000
_cell.angle_alpha   90.00
_cell.angle_beta   90.00
_cell.angle_gamma   90.00
#
_symmetry.space_group_name_H-M   'P 1'
#
loop_
_entity.id
_entity.type
_entity.pdbx_description
1 polymer ?
#
loop_
_entity_poly.entity_id
_entity_poly.type
_entity_poly.pdbx_seq_one_letter_code
_entity_poly.pdbx_strand_id
1 'polypeptide(L)'
;MMTADGRDPDRAFSSDGATRSDAEDVLLWPAAAYDRQVARLRDAVGHPIYLLEARFDTPLPSASASGRAYELLGVIDFPRPDPARRLFPHLLLLDDGRGLNLGRIMRVSIDRAYSPDAEQCLFVDEALMRLILPSQRRLSRGFIREASHMQLAELLGQPVKRRALGRVGERNSKR
;
A
#
# COMPACT_ATOMS: atom_id res chain seq x y z
N MET A 1 -6.13 -51.17 -52.84
CA MET A 1 -6.19 -51.75 -51.47
C MET A 1 -5.23 -50.91 -50.63
N MET A 2 -5.53 -49.65 -50.27
CA MET A 2 -6.39 -49.15 -49.17
C MET A 2 -6.02 -49.70 -47.78
N THR A 3 -5.30 -48.88 -47.00
CA THR A 3 -5.48 -48.54 -45.56
C THR A 3 -4.46 -47.43 -45.20
N ALA A 4 -4.89 -46.15 -45.10
CA ALA A 4 -5.24 -45.41 -43.87
C ALA A 4 -4.02 -45.22 -42.94
N ASP A 5 -3.25 -44.15 -43.06
CA ASP A 5 -3.45 -42.80 -42.48
C ASP A 5 -3.97 -42.79 -41.03
N GLY A 6 -3.16 -42.21 -40.14
CA GLY A 6 -3.33 -42.26 -38.69
C GLY A 6 -2.34 -41.32 -38.00
N ARG A 7 -2.24 -40.07 -38.46
CA ARG A 7 -1.70 -38.98 -37.66
C ARG A 7 -2.82 -38.49 -36.75
N ASP A 8 -2.68 -38.80 -35.48
CA ASP A 8 -3.51 -38.29 -34.39
C ASP A 8 -3.10 -36.83 -34.09
N PRO A 9 -3.95 -35.82 -34.38
CA PRO A 9 -3.62 -34.42 -34.19
C PRO A 9 -4.41 -33.83 -33.01
N ASP A 10 -4.43 -34.48 -31.84
CA ASP A 10 -5.09 -33.93 -30.65
C ASP A 10 -4.34 -34.30 -29.35
N ARG A 11 -3.15 -33.74 -29.18
CA ARG A 11 -2.64 -33.41 -27.85
C ARG A 11 -2.60 -31.91 -27.71
N ALA A 12 -3.78 -31.34 -27.50
CA ALA A 12 -3.93 -30.05 -26.84
C ALA A 12 -3.20 -30.14 -25.50
N PHE A 13 -2.01 -29.54 -25.43
CA PHE A 13 -1.41 -29.14 -24.17
C PHE A 13 -2.39 -28.15 -23.55
N SER A 14 -3.18 -28.62 -22.57
CA SER A 14 -3.97 -27.76 -21.70
C SER A 14 -3.03 -26.83 -20.94
N SER A 15 -2.77 -25.66 -21.52
CA SER A 15 -2.12 -24.53 -20.88
C SER A 15 -3.13 -23.74 -20.04
N ASP A 16 -3.91 -24.44 -19.20
CA ASP A 16 -4.97 -23.83 -18.38
C ASP A 16 -4.52 -23.70 -16.92
N GLY A 17 -3.34 -23.10 -16.73
CA GLY A 17 -2.74 -22.90 -15.41
C GLY A 17 -1.97 -21.60 -15.21
N ALA A 18 -1.80 -20.78 -16.24
CA ALA A 18 -0.90 -19.62 -16.20
C ALA A 18 -1.59 -18.24 -16.07
N THR A 19 -2.92 -18.17 -15.95
CA THR A 19 -3.62 -16.87 -16.07
C THR A 19 -4.19 -16.33 -14.75
N ARG A 20 -3.85 -16.93 -13.60
CA ARG A 20 -4.40 -16.50 -12.29
C ARG A 20 -3.39 -15.75 -11.39
N SER A 21 -2.10 -15.74 -11.72
CA SER A 21 -1.06 -15.09 -10.89
C SER A 21 -0.84 -13.62 -11.26
N ASP A 22 -0.88 -13.29 -12.56
CA ASP A 22 -0.42 -11.98 -13.02
C ASP A 22 -1.36 -10.82 -12.61
N ALA A 23 -2.65 -11.09 -12.41
CA ALA A 23 -3.62 -10.05 -12.02
C ALA A 23 -3.59 -9.71 -10.52
N GLU A 24 -3.12 -10.62 -9.66
CA GLU A 24 -2.98 -10.36 -8.21
C GLU A 24 -1.64 -9.69 -7.89
N ASP A 25 -0.58 -10.00 -8.66
CA ASP A 25 0.74 -9.37 -8.51
C ASP A 25 0.77 -7.90 -8.97
N VAL A 26 -0.11 -7.50 -9.89
CA VAL A 26 -0.28 -6.10 -10.35
C VAL A 26 -0.78 -5.16 -9.24
N LEU A 27 -1.29 -5.68 -8.12
CA LEU A 27 -1.73 -4.89 -6.96
C LEU A 27 -0.72 -4.83 -5.80
N LEU A 28 0.32 -5.67 -5.82
CA LEU A 28 1.27 -5.81 -4.71
C LEU A 28 2.42 -4.80 -4.82
N TRP A 29 2.88 -4.52 -6.03
CA TRP A 29 3.97 -3.57 -6.28
C TRP A 29 3.44 -2.14 -6.53
N PRO A 30 4.20 -1.08 -6.22
CA PRO A 30 3.70 0.27 -6.36
C PRO A 30 3.22 0.64 -7.78
N ALA A 31 2.24 1.54 -7.83
CA ALA A 31 1.50 1.91 -9.03
C ALA A 31 2.41 2.36 -10.20
N ALA A 32 1.90 2.34 -11.43
CA ALA A 32 2.63 2.76 -12.63
C ALA A 32 3.21 4.19 -12.60
N ALA A 33 2.75 5.03 -11.66
CA ALA A 33 3.30 6.36 -11.43
C ALA A 33 4.53 6.38 -10.50
N TYR A 34 4.86 5.26 -9.85
CA TYR A 34 5.84 5.19 -8.76
C TYR A 34 7.22 5.70 -9.15
N ASP A 35 7.77 5.24 -10.28
CA ASP A 35 9.12 5.66 -10.69
C ASP A 35 9.20 7.17 -10.95
N ARG A 36 8.14 7.75 -11.51
CA ARG A 36 8.01 9.21 -11.68
C ARG A 36 7.94 9.93 -10.34
N GLN A 37 7.21 9.37 -9.37
CA GLN A 37 7.15 9.94 -8.02
C GLN A 37 8.50 9.84 -7.31
N VAL A 38 9.23 8.73 -7.46
CA VAL A 38 10.57 8.54 -6.91
C VAL A 38 11.56 9.53 -7.55
N ALA A 39 11.48 9.77 -8.86
CA ALA A 39 12.29 10.79 -9.52
C ALA A 39 12.04 12.18 -8.90
N ARG A 40 10.77 12.58 -8.72
CA ARG A 40 10.43 13.84 -8.06
C ARG A 40 10.94 13.94 -6.63
N LEU A 41 10.94 12.83 -5.88
CA LEU A 41 11.53 12.78 -4.55
C LEU A 41 13.06 12.96 -4.59
N ARG A 42 13.74 12.35 -5.57
CA ARG A 42 15.19 12.53 -5.76
C ARG A 42 15.54 13.97 -6.11
N ASP A 43 14.74 14.62 -6.94
CA ASP A 43 14.91 16.04 -7.29
C ASP A 43 14.69 16.96 -6.09
N ALA A 44 13.89 16.54 -5.11
CA ALA A 44 13.59 17.29 -3.90
C ALA A 44 14.59 17.04 -2.74
N VAL A 45 15.67 16.29 -2.96
CA VAL A 45 16.73 16.13 -1.94
C VAL A 45 17.32 17.51 -1.59
N GLY A 46 17.57 17.73 -0.30
CA GLY A 46 17.99 19.03 0.26
C GLY A 46 16.85 20.02 0.49
N HIS A 47 15.60 19.65 0.20
CA HIS A 47 14.43 20.51 0.41
C HIS A 47 13.60 20.04 1.61
N PRO A 48 12.89 20.97 2.29
CA PRO A 48 11.93 20.62 3.32
C PRO A 48 10.71 19.92 2.71
N ILE A 49 10.36 18.77 3.27
CA ILE A 49 9.18 17.97 2.91
C ILE A 49 8.26 17.77 4.12
N TYR A 50 6.99 17.54 3.83
CA TYR A 50 5.97 17.19 4.80
C TYR A 50 5.44 15.79 4.54
N LEU A 51 5.17 15.07 5.63
CA LEU A 51 4.83 13.65 5.59
C LEU A 51 3.43 13.39 6.14
N LEU A 52 2.68 12.58 5.40
CA LEU A 52 1.50 11.87 5.91
C LEU A 52 1.86 10.40 6.03
N GLU A 53 2.01 9.91 7.25
CA GLU A 53 2.49 8.57 7.57
C GLU A 53 1.34 7.64 7.97
N ALA A 54 1.41 6.38 7.54
CA ALA A 54 0.52 5.32 8.01
C ALA A 54 1.04 4.70 9.31
N ARG A 55 0.13 4.48 10.27
CA ARG A 55 0.37 3.82 11.55
C ARG A 55 -0.38 2.50 11.58
N PHE A 56 0.36 1.41 11.78
CA PHE A 56 -0.16 0.02 11.81
C PHE A 56 0.12 -0.68 13.15
N ASP A 57 0.71 0.04 14.09
CA ASP A 57 1.02 -0.39 15.45
C ASP A 57 -0.23 -0.46 16.34
N THR A 58 -1.28 0.30 15.99
CA THR A 58 -2.58 0.30 16.65
C THR A 58 -3.52 -0.78 16.11
N PRO A 59 -4.53 -1.25 16.88
CA PRO A 59 -5.52 -2.23 16.41
C PRO A 59 -6.26 -1.82 15.14
N LEU A 60 -6.52 -0.51 14.99
CA LEU A 60 -7.00 0.08 13.75
C LEU A 60 -5.87 0.82 13.07
N PRO A 61 -5.56 0.53 11.79
CA PRO A 61 -4.68 1.36 10.99
C PRO A 61 -5.15 2.82 10.99
N SER A 62 -4.22 3.75 11.15
CA SER A 62 -4.50 5.18 11.19
C SER A 62 -3.47 5.97 10.40
N ALA A 63 -3.74 7.26 10.18
CA ALA A 63 -2.82 8.18 9.53
C ALA A 63 -2.33 9.22 10.55
N SER A 64 -1.08 9.64 10.43
CA SER A 64 -0.48 10.69 11.26
C SER A 64 0.24 11.69 10.37
N ALA A 65 -0.02 12.97 10.61
CA ALA A 65 0.72 14.09 10.05
C ALA A 65 1.24 14.94 11.20
N SER A 66 2.55 15.16 11.27
CA SER A 66 3.15 15.96 12.35
C SER A 66 3.01 17.46 12.10
N GLY A 67 2.75 17.88 10.86
CA GLY A 67 2.78 19.29 10.45
C GLY A 67 4.18 19.90 10.38
N ARG A 68 5.20 19.17 10.86
CA ARG A 68 6.60 19.58 10.85
C ARG A 68 7.20 19.32 9.47
N ALA A 69 8.00 20.27 8.99
CA ALA A 69 8.88 20.07 7.86
C ALA A 69 10.11 19.26 8.28
N TYR A 70 10.52 18.32 7.43
CA TYR A 70 11.75 17.55 7.56
C TYR A 70 12.59 17.78 6.31
N GLU A 71 13.88 18.04 6.45
CA GLU A 71 14.74 18.08 5.28
C GLU A 71 14.92 16.65 4.71
N LEU A 72 14.68 16.49 3.41
CA LEU A 72 14.90 15.23 2.71
C LEU A 72 16.39 15.08 2.39
N LEU A 73 17.11 14.25 3.14
CA LEU A 73 18.54 14.04 2.94
C LEU A 73 18.85 13.05 1.81
N GLY A 74 17.90 12.17 1.47
CA GLY A 74 18.13 11.20 0.40
C GLY A 74 16.98 10.24 0.17
N VAL A 75 17.01 9.61 -0.99
CA VAL A 75 16.13 8.51 -1.38
C VAL A 75 17.02 7.32 -1.73
N ILE A 76 17.00 6.29 -0.89
CA ILE A 76 17.88 5.12 -1.02
C ILE A 76 17.08 3.88 -1.39
N ASP A 77 17.73 2.94 -2.05
CA ASP A 77 17.13 1.65 -2.36
C ASP A 77 17.04 0.79 -1.09
N PHE A 78 15.91 0.12 -0.91
CA PHE A 78 15.68 -0.80 0.18
C PHE A 78 16.17 -2.19 -0.22
N PRO A 79 17.04 -2.84 0.57
CA PRO A 79 17.79 -4.03 0.12
C PRO A 79 16.95 -5.29 -0.06
N ARG A 80 15.76 -5.36 0.55
CA ARG A 80 14.86 -6.52 0.51
C ARG A 80 13.40 -6.06 0.46
N PRO A 81 12.95 -5.50 -0.67
CA PRO A 81 11.56 -5.09 -0.79
C PRO A 81 10.65 -6.31 -0.68
N ASP A 82 9.54 -6.14 0.02
CA ASP A 82 8.53 -7.16 0.28
C ASP A 82 7.16 -6.47 0.27
N PRO A 83 6.39 -6.60 -0.83
CA PRO A 83 5.14 -5.89 -0.99
C PRO A 83 4.05 -6.38 -0.02
N ALA A 84 4.04 -7.68 0.31
CA ALA A 84 3.11 -8.25 1.28
C ALA A 84 3.30 -7.64 2.68
N ARG A 85 4.52 -7.21 2.99
CA ARG A 85 4.88 -6.51 4.24
C ARG A 85 4.95 -4.99 4.08
N ARG A 86 4.60 -4.45 2.91
CA ARG A 86 4.69 -3.02 2.56
C ARG A 86 6.09 -2.45 2.70
N LEU A 87 7.09 -3.26 2.43
CA LEU A 87 8.48 -2.83 2.29
C LEU A 87 8.70 -2.50 0.82
N PHE A 88 8.45 -1.24 0.46
CA PHE A 88 8.67 -0.77 -0.91
C PHE A 88 10.16 -0.65 -1.24
N PRO A 89 10.51 -0.55 -2.54
CA PRO A 89 11.90 -0.53 -2.99
C PRO A 89 12.72 0.67 -2.54
N HIS A 90 12.11 1.71 -1.97
CA HIS A 90 12.85 2.91 -1.58
C HIS A 90 12.51 3.37 -0.16
N LEU A 91 13.49 4.03 0.46
CA LEU A 91 13.44 4.60 1.79
C LEU A 91 13.88 6.07 1.74
N LEU A 92 13.16 6.93 2.46
CA LEU A 92 13.51 8.34 2.64
C LEU A 92 14.40 8.51 3.87
N LEU A 93 15.49 9.26 3.73
CA LEU A 93 16.35 9.68 4.84
C LEU A 93 16.00 11.12 5.22
N LEU A 94 15.76 11.36 6.51
CA LEU A 94 15.38 12.67 7.05
C LEU A 94 16.48 13.24 7.96
N ASP A 95 16.46 14.56 8.14
CA ASP A 95 17.35 15.32 9.03
C ASP A 95 17.31 14.89 10.51
N ASP A 96 16.18 14.36 10.98
CA ASP A 96 16.03 13.83 12.33
C ASP A 96 16.63 12.43 12.52
N GLY A 97 17.35 11.93 11.52
CA GLY A 97 18.03 10.63 11.52
C GLY A 97 17.11 9.45 11.21
N ARG A 98 15.83 9.68 10.91
CA ARG A 98 14.90 8.61 10.56
C ARG A 98 15.07 8.15 9.12
N GLY A 99 14.93 6.83 8.94
CA GLY A 99 14.71 6.22 7.65
C GLY A 99 13.28 5.71 7.50
N LEU A 100 12.52 6.23 6.53
CA LEU A 100 11.11 5.87 6.31
C LEU A 100 10.90 5.16 4.98
N ASN A 101 10.50 3.90 5.03
CA ASN A 101 10.15 3.15 3.83
C ASN A 101 8.89 3.75 3.17
N LEU A 102 8.92 3.93 1.85
CA LEU A 102 7.81 4.54 1.11
C LEU A 102 6.48 3.78 1.24
N GLY A 103 6.50 2.47 1.49
CA GLY A 103 5.28 1.67 1.69
C GLY A 103 4.53 1.98 2.99
N ARG A 104 5.10 2.83 3.86
CA ARG A 104 4.47 3.37 5.08
C ARG A 104 4.09 4.84 4.96
N ILE A 105 4.40 5.49 3.84
CA ILE A 105 4.09 6.89 3.61
C ILE A 105 2.89 6.95 2.69
N MET A 106 1.89 7.75 3.05
CA MET A 106 0.68 7.95 2.27
C MET A 106 0.87 9.10 1.28
N ARG A 107 1.57 10.16 1.71
CA ARG A 107 1.89 11.33 0.91
C ARG A 107 3.18 11.98 1.37
N VAL A 108 3.95 12.46 0.41
CA VAL A 108 5.03 13.44 0.61
C VAL A 108 4.66 14.70 -0.15
N SER A 109 4.66 15.85 0.52
CA SER A 109 4.40 17.14 -0.10
C SER A 109 5.49 18.17 0.20
N ILE A 110 5.62 19.15 -0.68
CA ILE A 110 6.45 20.35 -0.49
C ILE A 110 5.57 21.55 -0.13
N ASP A 111 6.16 22.57 0.48
CA ASP A 111 5.57 23.87 0.89
C ASP A 111 4.43 23.82 1.92
N ARG A 112 3.59 22.78 1.92
CA ARG A 112 2.41 22.68 2.77
C ARG A 112 2.22 21.28 3.34
N ALA A 113 1.99 21.21 4.65
CA ALA A 113 1.73 19.96 5.37
C ALA A 113 0.30 19.45 5.18
N TYR A 114 -0.68 20.36 5.24
CA TYR A 114 -2.10 20.05 5.26
C TYR A 114 -2.77 20.58 3.99
N SER A 115 -3.57 19.76 3.33
CA SER A 115 -4.23 20.12 2.06
C SER A 115 -3.29 20.81 1.03
N PRO A 116 -2.15 20.16 0.67
CA PRO A 116 -1.31 20.61 -0.44
C PRO A 116 -2.04 20.44 -1.77
N ASP A 117 -1.67 21.26 -2.74
CA ASP A 117 -2.13 21.13 -4.12
C ASP A 117 -1.48 19.90 -4.79
N ALA A 118 -2.07 19.43 -5.89
CA ALA A 118 -1.58 18.22 -6.58
C ALA A 118 -0.13 18.38 -7.07
N GLU A 119 0.27 19.59 -7.48
CA GLU A 119 1.63 19.91 -7.95
C GLU A 119 2.65 19.88 -6.81
N GLN A 120 2.21 20.15 -5.58
CA GLN A 120 3.04 20.10 -4.38
C GLN A 120 3.23 18.66 -3.87
N CYS A 121 2.51 17.68 -4.43
CA CYS A 121 2.58 16.29 -4.00
C CYS A 121 3.65 15.53 -4.80
N LEU A 122 4.83 15.34 -4.19
CA LEU A 122 5.93 14.59 -4.78
C LEU A 122 5.58 13.11 -4.92
N PHE A 123 4.99 12.55 -3.86
CA PHE A 123 4.62 11.14 -3.74
C PHE A 123 3.24 10.99 -3.12
N VAL A 124 2.44 10.05 -3.63
CA VAL A 124 1.11 9.67 -3.17
C VAL A 124 0.92 8.16 -3.35
N ASP A 125 0.66 7.45 -2.25
CA ASP A 125 0.19 6.07 -2.26
C ASP A 125 -1.34 6.07 -2.13
N GLU A 126 -2.03 6.11 -3.26
CA GLU A 126 -3.50 6.12 -3.30
C GLU A 126 -4.12 4.85 -2.72
N ALA A 127 -3.46 3.70 -2.84
CA ALA A 127 -3.96 2.44 -2.32
C ALA A 127 -3.93 2.47 -0.79
N LEU A 128 -2.85 2.98 -0.22
CA LEU A 128 -2.71 3.24 1.21
C LEU A 128 -3.72 4.29 1.69
N MET A 129 -3.87 5.39 0.96
CA MET A 129 -4.86 6.43 1.29
C MET A 129 -6.28 5.85 1.33
N ARG A 130 -6.70 5.07 0.33
CA ARG A 130 -8.02 4.42 0.31
C ARG A 130 -8.21 3.39 1.44
N LEU A 131 -7.13 2.76 1.87
CA LEU A 131 -7.14 1.74 2.92
C LEU A 131 -7.28 2.34 4.32
N ILE A 132 -6.58 3.45 4.60
CA ILE A 132 -6.50 4.06 5.92
C ILE A 132 -7.45 5.24 6.08
N LEU A 133 -7.49 6.14 5.10
CA LEU A 133 -8.44 7.25 5.15
C LEU A 133 -9.81 6.68 4.81
N PRO A 134 -10.79 6.76 5.72
CA PRO A 134 -12.12 6.30 5.42
C PRO A 134 -12.66 7.16 4.28
N SER A 135 -12.69 6.60 3.08
CA SER A 135 -13.28 7.20 1.89
C SER A 135 -14.79 7.37 2.11
N GLN A 136 -15.25 8.45 2.74
CA GLN A 136 -16.67 8.64 3.09
C GLN A 136 -17.32 7.35 3.62
N ARG A 137 -16.56 6.47 4.30
CA ARG A 137 -17.14 5.27 4.89
C ARG A 137 -17.95 5.79 6.05
N ARG A 138 -19.26 5.99 5.80
CA ARG A 138 -20.27 6.34 6.79
C ARG A 138 -19.87 5.65 8.08
N LEU A 139 -19.63 6.45 9.12
CA LEU A 139 -19.42 6.01 10.50
C LEU A 139 -20.64 5.17 10.92
N SER A 140 -20.67 3.93 10.44
CA SER A 140 -21.80 3.05 10.62
C SER A 140 -21.75 2.58 12.05
N ARG A 141 -22.92 2.33 12.64
CA ARG A 141 -22.98 1.80 14.01
C ARG A 141 -22.18 0.50 14.14
N GLY A 142 -22.13 -0.33 13.09
CA GLY A 142 -21.32 -1.54 13.05
C GLY A 142 -19.82 -1.26 13.15
N PHE A 143 -19.31 -0.30 12.37
CA PHE A 143 -17.90 0.08 12.39
C PHE A 143 -17.50 0.71 13.74
N ILE A 144 -18.32 1.63 14.27
CA ILE A 144 -18.05 2.25 15.57
C ILE A 144 -18.01 1.18 16.67
N ARG A 145 -18.98 0.27 16.69
CA ARG A 145 -19.02 -0.82 17.66
C ARG A 145 -17.77 -1.70 17.56
N GLU A 146 -17.37 -2.09 16.36
CA GLU A 146 -16.17 -2.90 16.13
C GLU A 146 -14.90 -2.16 16.59
N ALA A 147 -14.76 -0.88 16.24
CA ALA A 147 -13.63 -0.05 16.66
C ALA A 147 -13.56 0.12 18.18
N SER A 148 -14.69 0.43 18.83
CA SER A 148 -14.78 0.56 20.28
C SER A 148 -14.45 -0.75 20.99
N HIS A 149 -14.95 -1.89 20.49
CA HIS A 149 -14.61 -3.19 21.06
C HIS A 149 -13.12 -3.52 20.93
N MET A 150 -12.49 -3.20 19.80
CA MET A 150 -11.04 -3.42 19.61
C MET A 150 -10.20 -2.55 20.56
N GLN A 151 -10.54 -1.27 20.71
CA GLN A 151 -9.85 -0.37 21.65
C GLN A 151 -10.04 -0.81 23.10
N LEU A 152 -11.26 -1.21 23.49
CA LEU A 152 -11.55 -1.69 24.84
C LEU A 152 -10.81 -3.00 25.13
N ALA A 153 -10.73 -3.91 24.16
CA ALA A 153 -9.98 -5.15 24.30
C ALA A 153 -8.49 -4.87 24.56
N GLU A 154 -7.88 -3.91 23.85
CA GLU A 154 -6.50 -3.49 24.07
C GLU A 154 -6.29 -2.92 25.48
N LEU A 155 -7.17 -2.04 25.94
CA LEU A 155 -7.12 -1.48 27.30
C LEU A 155 -7.25 -2.56 28.40
N LEU A 156 -8.01 -3.60 28.13
CA LEU A 156 -8.23 -4.73 29.04
C LEU A 156 -7.16 -5.84 28.88
N GLY A 157 -6.14 -5.64 28.04
CA GLY A 157 -5.08 -6.61 27.79
C GLY A 157 -5.54 -7.89 27.06
N GLN A 158 -6.70 -7.84 26.40
CA GLN A 158 -7.22 -8.97 25.63
C GLN A 158 -6.59 -9.06 24.23
N PRO A 159 -6.35 -10.26 23.70
CA PRO A 159 -5.74 -10.44 22.38
C PRO A 159 -6.69 -9.96 21.28
N VAL A 160 -6.34 -8.85 20.63
CA VAL A 160 -7.06 -8.37 19.43
C VAL A 160 -6.58 -9.17 18.22
N LYS A 161 -7.50 -9.86 17.54
CA LYS A 161 -7.20 -10.50 16.24
C LYS A 161 -6.92 -9.40 15.20
N ARG A 162 -5.65 -9.04 15.04
CA ARG A 162 -5.20 -8.20 13.91
C ARG A 162 -5.55 -8.94 12.62
N ARG A 163 -6.49 -8.37 11.84
CA ARG A 163 -6.69 -8.86 10.47
C ARG A 163 -5.37 -8.66 9.72
N ALA A 164 -4.85 -9.75 9.13
CA ALA A 164 -3.87 -9.63 8.08
C ALA A 164 -4.49 -8.73 7.00
N LEU A 165 -3.89 -7.57 6.75
CA LEU A 165 -4.27 -6.71 5.64
C LEU A 165 -3.91 -7.46 4.34
N GLY A 166 -4.87 -8.26 3.86
CA GLY A 166 -4.68 -9.14 2.72
C GLY A 166 -5.88 -10.09 2.55
N ARG A 167 -7.00 -9.52 2.06
CA ARG A 167 -8.07 -10.16 1.29
C ARG A 167 -9.25 -9.19 1.19
N VAL A 168 -9.13 -8.22 0.29
CA VAL A 168 -10.31 -7.54 -0.26
C VAL A 168 -10.76 -8.38 -1.45
N GLY A 169 -11.88 -9.07 -1.30
CA GLY A 169 -12.48 -9.85 -2.37
C GLY A 169 -12.79 -11.28 -1.97
N GLU A 170 -13.72 -11.48 -1.04
CA GLU A 170 -14.52 -12.69 -1.09
C GLU A 170 -15.84 -12.54 -0.31
N ARG A 171 -16.92 -12.86 -1.04
CA ARG A 171 -18.26 -13.23 -0.57
C ARG A 171 -19.23 -12.11 -0.20
N ASN A 172 -19.97 -11.67 -1.21
CA ASN A 172 -21.43 -11.80 -1.15
C ASN A 172 -21.96 -12.25 -2.52
N SER A 173 -21.98 -13.58 -2.72
CA SER A 173 -22.88 -14.21 -3.68
C SER A 173 -23.34 -15.53 -3.07
N LYS A 174 -24.62 -15.52 -2.66
CA LYS A 174 -25.58 -16.62 -2.45
C LYS A 174 -26.80 -15.91 -1.86
N ARG A 175 -27.75 -15.58 -2.75
CA ARG A 175 -28.99 -16.33 -2.99
C ARG A 175 -29.99 -16.11 -1.85
#